data_AF-A0A838S7D9-F1
#
_entry.id   AF-A0A838S7D9-F1
#
_cell.length_a   1.000
_cell.length_b   1.000
_cell.length_c   1.000
_cell.angle_alpha   90.00
_cell.angle_beta   90.00
_cell.angle_gamma   90.00
#
_symmetry.space_group_name_H-M   'P 1'
#
loop_
_entity.id
_entity.type
_entity.pdbx_description
1 polymer ?
#
loop_
_entity_poly.entity_id
_entity_poly.type
_entity_poly.pdbx_seq_one_letter_code
_entity_poly.pdbx_strand_id
1 'polypeptide(L)'
;MPAGNEDYEGVPYGELLFDEIDWSEVGDHDPGRRAERKGSGETNVPVEWATEACQDLRRWVRSAGSSSGLTVKVTGYSSGAGFVVTVIVAPKDHPPAGRWWGATAWKAKPSERRQYEEDP
;
A
#
# COMPACT_ATOMS: atom_id res chain seq x y z
N MET A 1 -16.53 -10.39 -0.12
CA MET A 1 -15.71 -11.57 0.22
C MET A 1 -14.30 -11.05 0.58
N PRO A 2 -13.64 -11.55 1.63
CA PRO A 2 -12.39 -10.98 2.11
C PRO A 2 -11.19 -11.35 1.22
N ALA A 3 -10.09 -10.60 1.38
CA ALA A 3 -8.78 -10.86 0.81
C ALA A 3 -8.28 -12.28 1.18
N GLY A 4 -8.11 -13.15 0.17
CA GLY A 4 -7.56 -14.50 0.30
C GLY A 4 -6.04 -14.50 0.42
N ASN A 5 -5.44 -15.70 0.40
CA ASN A 5 -3.98 -15.84 0.48
C ASN A 5 -3.27 -15.37 -0.81
N GLU A 6 -3.89 -15.57 -1.98
CA GLU A 6 -3.28 -15.33 -3.30
C GLU A 6 -4.09 -14.36 -4.18
N ASP A 7 -5.35 -14.10 -3.83
CA ASP A 7 -6.28 -13.26 -4.58
C ASP A 7 -7.13 -12.37 -3.66
N TYR A 8 -7.75 -11.35 -4.26
CA TYR A 8 -8.80 -10.54 -3.66
C TYR A 8 -10.09 -10.69 -4.48
N GLU A 9 -11.10 -11.34 -3.90
CA GLU A 9 -12.38 -11.60 -4.58
C GLU A 9 -12.23 -12.26 -5.97
N GLY A 10 -11.27 -13.18 -6.11
CA GLY A 10 -10.99 -13.89 -7.35
C GLY A 10 -10.07 -13.14 -8.32
N VAL A 11 -9.62 -11.93 -8.00
CA VAL A 11 -8.60 -11.21 -8.78
C VAL A 11 -7.22 -11.49 -8.19
N PRO A 12 -6.28 -12.10 -8.94
CA PRO A 12 -4.93 -12.35 -8.46
C PRO A 12 -4.23 -11.05 -8.04
N TYR A 13 -3.46 -11.10 -6.95
CA TYR A 13 -2.81 -9.91 -6.41
C TYR A 13 -1.91 -9.17 -7.41
N GLY A 14 -1.23 -9.90 -8.31
CA GLY A 14 -0.39 -9.32 -9.37
C GLY A 14 -1.18 -8.63 -10.50
N GLU A 15 -2.47 -8.94 -10.65
CA GLU A 15 -3.35 -8.37 -11.67
C GLU A 15 -4.15 -7.15 -11.15
N LEU A 16 -4.11 -6.88 -9.84
CA LEU A 16 -4.81 -5.73 -9.26
C LEU A 16 -4.25 -4.41 -9.82
N LEU A 17 -5.13 -3.59 -10.37
CA LEU A 17 -4.81 -2.25 -10.84
C LEU A 17 -4.87 -1.25 -9.67
N PHE A 18 -4.03 -0.22 -9.74
CA PHE A 18 -3.93 0.86 -8.75
C PHE A 18 -3.89 2.22 -9.44
N ASP A 19 -4.88 2.44 -10.31
CA ASP A 19 -4.97 3.63 -11.16
C ASP A 19 -5.19 4.90 -10.33
N GLU A 20 -6.02 4.80 -9.28
CA GLU A 20 -6.37 5.92 -8.41
C GLU A 20 -6.31 5.50 -6.95
N ILE A 21 -5.53 6.25 -6.16
CA ILE A 21 -5.53 6.16 -4.70
C ILE A 21 -6.03 7.48 -4.13
N ASP A 22 -7.19 7.41 -3.49
CA ASP A 22 -7.81 8.56 -2.84
C ASP A 22 -7.42 8.62 -1.37
N TRP A 23 -6.78 9.72 -1.00
CA TRP A 23 -6.27 9.98 0.34
C TRP A 23 -7.16 10.91 1.17
N SER A 24 -8.35 11.29 0.68
CA SER A 24 -9.23 12.24 1.38
C SER A 24 -9.66 11.77 2.76
N GLU A 25 -9.74 10.45 2.97
CA GLU A 25 -10.21 9.83 4.21
C GLU A 25 -9.07 9.40 5.16
N VAL A 26 -7.82 9.73 4.85
CA VAL A 26 -6.65 9.24 5.62
C VAL A 26 -6.59 9.80 7.05
N GLY A 27 -7.08 11.04 7.25
CA GLY A 27 -7.16 11.71 8.56
C GLY A 27 -5.86 11.65 9.37
N ASP A 28 -5.94 11.25 10.63
CA ASP A 28 -4.81 11.15 11.57
C ASP A 28 -3.75 10.10 11.16
N HIS A 29 -4.07 9.25 10.19
CA HIS A 29 -3.17 8.24 9.67
C HIS A 29 -2.36 8.71 8.45
N ASP A 30 -2.48 10.00 8.09
CA ASP A 30 -1.71 10.64 7.02
C ASP A 30 -0.23 10.23 7.09
N PRO A 31 0.27 9.51 6.08
CA PRO A 31 1.66 9.05 6.08
C PRO A 31 2.66 10.21 6.04
N GLY A 32 2.26 11.40 5.54
CA GLY A 32 3.06 12.62 5.52
C GLY A 32 3.28 13.22 6.91
N ARG A 33 2.49 12.82 7.92
CA ARG A 33 2.60 13.30 9.32
C ARG A 33 2.99 12.19 10.29
N ARG A 34 3.48 11.06 9.78
CA ARG A 34 3.78 9.88 10.58
C ARG A 34 4.81 10.13 11.68
N ALA A 35 5.86 10.91 11.41
CA ALA A 35 6.90 11.24 12.38
C ALA A 35 6.38 12.07 13.56
N GLU A 36 5.36 12.91 13.34
CA GLU A 36 4.70 13.66 14.41
C GLU A 36 3.96 12.72 15.37
N ARG A 37 3.33 11.66 14.83
CA ARG A 37 2.56 10.67 15.59
C ARG A 37 3.41 9.59 16.26
N LYS A 38 4.53 9.21 15.66
CA LYS A 38 5.33 8.04 16.08
C LYS A 38 6.75 8.37 16.56
N GLY A 39 7.21 9.60 16.35
CA GLY A 39 8.51 10.10 16.79
C GLY A 39 9.49 10.37 15.64
N SER A 40 10.55 11.11 15.96
CA SER A 40 11.55 11.64 15.01
C SER A 40 12.38 10.58 14.28
N GLY A 41 12.34 9.31 14.69
CA GLY A 41 12.99 8.21 13.99
C GLY A 41 12.23 7.69 12.77
N GLU A 42 10.98 8.12 12.57
CA GLU A 42 10.16 7.71 11.44
C GLU A 42 10.32 8.68 10.27
N THR A 43 10.19 8.15 9.06
CA THR A 43 10.20 8.95 7.83
C THR A 43 8.76 9.28 7.45
N ASN A 44 8.47 10.58 7.27
CA ASN A 44 7.23 11.01 6.65
C ASN A 44 7.21 10.56 5.19
N VAL A 45 6.09 10.00 4.76
CA VAL A 45 5.88 9.54 3.38
C VAL A 45 4.71 10.36 2.82
N PRO A 46 4.97 11.40 2.00
CA PRO A 46 3.94 12.10 1.26
C PRO A 46 3.06 11.14 0.45
N VAL A 47 1.80 11.52 0.26
CA VAL A 47 0.80 10.67 -0.40
C VAL A 47 1.13 10.42 -1.87
N GLU A 48 1.82 11.35 -2.53
CA GLU A 48 2.38 11.18 -3.87
C GLU A 48 3.39 10.02 -3.93
N TRP A 49 4.29 9.90 -2.96
CA TRP A 49 5.26 8.78 -2.91
C TRP A 49 4.57 7.45 -2.61
N ALA A 50 3.55 7.46 -1.75
CA ALA A 50 2.75 6.27 -1.50
C ALA A 50 1.99 5.82 -2.77
N THR A 51 1.47 6.77 -3.54
CA THR A 51 0.78 6.50 -4.81
C THR A 51 1.74 5.92 -5.85
N GLU A 52 2.93 6.49 -6.01
CA GLU A 52 3.98 5.94 -6.88
C GLU A 52 4.31 4.48 -6.55
N ALA A 53 4.44 4.16 -5.26
CA ALA A 53 4.73 2.80 -4.83
C ALA A 53 3.59 1.81 -5.14
N CYS A 54 2.33 2.27 -5.12
CA CYS A 54 1.20 1.46 -5.58
C CYS A 54 1.20 1.23 -7.09
N GLN A 55 1.82 2.12 -7.86
CA GLN A 55 1.87 2.08 -9.32
C GLN A 55 3.16 1.42 -9.84
N ASP A 56 4.07 1.02 -8.97
CA ASP A 56 5.26 0.26 -9.34
C ASP A 56 4.85 -1.07 -10.01
N LEU A 57 5.44 -1.34 -11.18
CA LEU A 57 5.21 -2.57 -11.93
C LEU A 57 5.75 -3.82 -11.21
N ARG A 58 6.75 -3.65 -10.34
CA ARG A 58 7.34 -4.72 -9.52
C ARG A 58 6.75 -4.79 -8.11
N ARG A 59 5.64 -4.09 -7.86
CA ARG A 59 5.03 -4.07 -6.53
C ARG A 59 4.66 -5.48 -6.10
N TRP A 60 4.89 -5.77 -4.82
CA TRP A 60 4.42 -6.97 -4.16
C TRP A 60 3.13 -6.67 -3.38
N VAL A 61 2.08 -7.48 -3.59
CA VAL A 61 0.75 -7.27 -3.00
C VAL A 61 0.31 -8.50 -2.22
N ARG A 62 -0.33 -8.29 -1.06
CA ARG A 62 -0.96 -9.34 -0.25
C ARG A 62 -2.09 -8.78 0.62
N SER A 63 -2.84 -9.68 1.27
CA SER A 63 -3.75 -9.27 2.36
C SER A 63 -3.01 -8.50 3.46
N ALA A 64 -3.62 -7.42 3.94
CA ALA A 64 -3.10 -6.67 5.07
C ALA A 64 -3.38 -7.35 6.44
N GLY A 65 -4.21 -8.41 6.45
CA GLY A 65 -4.60 -9.10 7.68
C GLY A 65 -5.50 -8.27 8.60
N SER A 66 -6.27 -7.32 8.06
CA SER A 66 -7.25 -6.58 8.85
C SER A 66 -8.38 -7.51 9.31
N SER A 67 -9.02 -7.18 10.43
CA SER A 67 -10.19 -7.92 10.95
C SER A 67 -11.36 -7.93 9.96
N SER A 68 -11.49 -6.89 9.13
CA SER A 68 -12.49 -6.82 8.07
C SER A 68 -12.12 -7.66 6.85
N GLY A 69 -10.83 -8.01 6.67
CA GLY A 69 -10.31 -8.67 5.47
C GLY A 69 -10.39 -7.82 4.21
N LEU A 70 -10.70 -6.52 4.31
CA LEU A 70 -10.95 -5.65 3.16
C LEU A 70 -9.70 -4.92 2.64
N THR A 71 -8.63 -4.87 3.44
CA THR A 71 -7.44 -4.11 3.06
C THR A 71 -6.35 -5.00 2.48
N VAL A 72 -5.66 -4.46 1.48
CA VAL A 72 -4.45 -5.04 0.94
C VAL A 72 -3.25 -4.20 1.33
N LYS A 73 -2.10 -4.86 1.37
CA LYS A 73 -0.80 -4.26 1.59
C LYS A 73 -0.03 -4.33 0.27
N VAL A 74 0.38 -3.17 -0.21
CA VAL A 74 1.18 -3.00 -1.42
C VAL A 74 2.58 -2.57 -1.01
N THR A 75 3.63 -3.19 -1.53
CA THR A 75 5.02 -2.81 -1.28
C THR A 75 5.69 -2.58 -2.62
N GLY A 76 6.10 -1.35 -2.90
CA GLY A 76 6.69 -0.96 -4.19
C GLY A 76 7.68 0.17 -4.05
N TYR A 77 8.47 0.40 -5.10
CA TYR A 77 9.44 1.48 -5.15
C TYR A 77 8.78 2.82 -5.51
N SER A 78 9.11 3.88 -4.78
CA SER A 78 8.77 5.25 -5.17
C SER A 78 10.03 5.96 -5.66
N SER A 79 9.94 6.50 -6.88
CA SER A 79 11.00 7.28 -7.49
C SER A 79 11.24 8.61 -6.78
N GLY A 80 10.18 9.29 -6.33
CA GLY A 80 10.27 10.52 -5.56
C GLY A 80 10.86 10.32 -4.16
N ALA A 81 10.59 9.17 -3.53
CA ALA A 81 11.17 8.81 -2.24
C ALA A 81 12.61 8.30 -2.36
N GLY A 82 12.95 7.63 -3.48
CA GLY A 82 14.21 6.92 -3.66
C GLY A 82 14.33 5.61 -2.86
N PHE A 83 13.23 5.09 -2.32
CA PHE A 83 13.18 3.85 -1.54
C PHE A 83 11.85 3.11 -1.67
N VAL A 84 11.83 1.85 -1.21
CA VAL A 84 10.62 1.02 -1.18
C VAL A 84 9.68 1.48 -0.07
N VAL A 85 8.41 1.65 -0.40
CA VAL A 85 7.33 2.08 0.47
C VAL A 85 6.29 0.96 0.55
N THR A 86 5.77 0.73 1.75
CA THR A 86 4.63 -0.14 2.00
C THR A 86 3.39 0.72 2.27
N VAL A 87 2.29 0.39 1.61
CA VAL A 87 1.03 1.13 1.59
C VAL A 87 -0.11 0.19 1.96
N ILE A 88 -1.04 0.65 2.79
CA ILE A 88 -2.30 -0.05 3.05
C ILE A 88 -3.43 0.68 2.33
N VAL A 89 -4.21 -0.07 1.56
CA VAL A 89 -5.35 0.45 0.81
C VAL A 89 -6.58 -0.44 0.95
N ALA A 90 -7.77 0.13 0.79
CA ALA A 90 -9.05 -0.57 0.71
C ALA A 90 -9.70 -0.29 -0.65
N PRO A 91 -10.32 -1.27 -1.32
CA PRO A 91 -10.92 -1.01 -2.63
C PRO A 91 -12.18 -0.16 -2.49
N LYS A 92 -12.45 0.70 -3.49
CA LYS A 92 -13.73 1.42 -3.60
C LYS A 92 -14.82 0.58 -4.25
N ASP A 93 -14.43 -0.44 -5.01
CA ASP A 93 -15.29 -1.29 -5.83
C ASP A 93 -15.11 -2.77 -5.46
N HIS A 94 -16.15 -3.57 -5.67
CA HIS A 94 -16.16 -5.01 -5.41
C HIS A 94 -16.67 -5.77 -6.65
N PRO A 95 -15.83 -6.50 -7.40
CA PRO A 95 -14.38 -6.70 -7.18
C PRO A 95 -13.56 -5.42 -7.44
N PRO A 96 -12.30 -5.35 -6.97
CA PRO A 96 -11.45 -4.18 -7.18
C PRO A 96 -11.22 -3.89 -8.67
N ALA A 97 -11.39 -2.63 -9.06
CA ALA A 97 -11.33 -2.18 -10.45
C ALA A 97 -10.41 -0.97 -10.66
N GLY A 98 -9.34 -0.84 -9.86
CA GLY A 98 -8.34 0.23 -10.02
C GLY A 98 -8.44 1.39 -9.04
N ARG A 99 -9.57 1.55 -8.35
CA ARG A 99 -9.81 2.67 -7.41
C ARG A 99 -9.75 2.23 -5.95
N TRP A 100 -9.02 2.98 -5.15
CA TRP A 100 -8.72 2.62 -3.77
C TRP A 100 -8.80 3.81 -2.82
N TRP A 101 -9.13 3.53 -1.56
CA TRP A 101 -8.90 4.42 -0.43
C TRP A 101 -7.51 4.16 0.16
N GLY A 102 -6.71 5.22 0.30
CA GLY A 102 -5.43 5.19 1.01
C GLY A 102 -5.63 5.25 2.52
N ALA A 103 -5.16 4.23 3.25
CA ALA A 103 -5.29 4.17 4.70
C ALA A 103 -4.04 4.67 5.43
N THR A 104 -2.85 4.29 5.00
CA THR A 104 -1.56 4.75 5.54
C THR A 104 -0.40 4.22 4.69
N ALA A 105 0.82 4.71 4.93
CA ALA A 105 2.05 4.26 4.29
C ALA A 105 3.27 4.39 5.21
N TRP A 106 4.36 3.70 4.84
CA TRP A 106 5.68 3.80 5.48
C TRP A 106 6.82 3.36 4.58
N LYS A 107 8.03 3.82 4.91
CA LYS A 107 9.26 3.22 4.40
C LYS A 107 9.33 1.74 4.76
N ALA A 108 9.46 0.88 3.75
CA ALA A 108 9.43 -0.57 3.93
C ALA A 108 10.50 -1.06 4.91
N LYS A 109 10.09 -1.97 5.79
CA LYS A 109 10.98 -2.64 6.75
C LYS A 109 11.92 -3.62 6.03
N PRO A 110 13.02 -4.06 6.67
CA PRO A 110 13.96 -4.99 6.05
C PRO A 110 13.31 -6.26 5.47
N SER A 111 12.31 -6.84 6.15
CA SER A 111 11.59 -8.01 5.65
C SER A 111 10.69 -7.72 4.45
N GLU A 112 10.03 -6.56 4.42
CA GLU A 112 9.17 -6.13 3.31
C GLU A 112 10.01 -5.81 2.06
N ARG A 113 11.17 -5.18 2.27
CA ARG A 113 12.14 -4.91 1.21
C ARG A 113 12.72 -6.18 0.62
N ARG A 114 13.10 -7.14 1.48
CA ARG A 114 13.59 -8.44 1.03
C ARG A 114 12.58 -9.12 0.12
N GLN A 115 11.29 -9.12 0.50
CA GLN A 115 10.27 -9.72 -0.35
C GLN A 115 10.15 -9.03 -1.71
N TYR A 116 10.16 -7.69 -1.72
CA TYR A 116 10.16 -6.91 -2.97
C TYR A 116 11.37 -7.21 -3.87
N GLU A 117 12.53 -7.50 -3.28
CA GLU A 117 13.76 -7.81 -4.02
C GLU A 117 13.81 -9.28 -4.51
N GLU A 118 13.20 -10.21 -3.77
CA GLU A 118 13.20 -11.65 -4.07
C GLU A 118 12.07 -12.09 -5.01
N ASP A 119 10.97 -11.33 -5.10
CA ASP A 119 9.73 -11.73 -5.75
C ASP A 119 9.24 -10.63 -6.75
N PRO A 120 9.93 -10.47 -7.90
CA PRO A 120 9.66 -9.41 -8.87
C PRO A 120 8.50 -9.68 -9.84
#